data_AF-A0A139A5S9-F1
#
_entry.id   AF-A0A139A5S9-F1
#
_cell.length_a   1.000
_cell.length_b   1.000
_cell.length_c   1.000
_cell.angle_alpha   90.00
_cell.angle_beta   90.00
_cell.angle_gamma   90.00
#
_symmetry.space_group_name_H-M   'P 1'
#
loop_
_entity.id
_entity.type
_entity.pdbx_description
1 polymer ?
#
loop_
_entity_poly.entity_id
_entity_poly.type
_entity_poly.pdbx_seq_one_letter_code
_entity_poly.pdbx_strand_id
1 'polypeptide(L)'
;MFLDPAIRDWVLFPIMIVMVLVGVVRHYIQQMLNSPPKTNVKAVREMQALQRAARLRTCYGQISPASFELRRTKLSEAFTEGKYLKNPASREQGAAPPNPMTDPQGMEQMMDMMKKNMAMFIPQTLIMSWITFFFSGFVALKLPFPLTLRFKAMLQRGIETADMDVSWVSSLSWYFLNLFGLRGIFTLILGEENGERSVDDIKAMQTFSPAGQPGAAQQDLSKMFEGEKELLQLIEHSWDMRDIEERTLHKWVLQSQGGRLKTE
;
A
#
# COMPACT_ATOMS: atom_id res chain seq x y z
N MET A 1 37.82 20.45 9.57
CA MET A 1 38.02 20.00 8.18
C MET A 1 37.40 21.00 7.25
N PHE A 2 38.16 21.49 6.28
CA PHE A 2 37.64 22.22 5.11
C PHE A 2 37.35 21.16 4.06
N LEU A 3 36.16 21.16 3.46
CA LEU A 3 35.85 20.29 2.32
C LEU A 3 36.24 21.01 1.05
N ASP A 4 36.74 20.25 0.08
CA ASP A 4 37.00 20.74 -1.25
C ASP A 4 35.66 21.17 -1.91
N PRO A 5 35.53 22.44 -2.33
CA PRO A 5 34.35 22.90 -3.08
C PRO A 5 34.04 22.06 -4.32
N ALA A 6 35.04 21.42 -4.93
CA ALA A 6 34.86 20.57 -6.10
C ALA A 6 33.93 19.36 -5.80
N ILE A 7 33.90 18.85 -4.56
CA ILE A 7 33.00 17.75 -4.16
C ILE A 7 31.54 18.16 -4.33
N ARG A 8 31.20 19.42 -4.09
CA ARG A 8 29.83 19.93 -4.27
C ARG A 8 29.39 19.80 -5.73
N ASP A 9 30.22 20.27 -6.64
CA ASP A 9 29.87 20.41 -8.05
C ASP A 9 30.00 19.08 -8.81
N TRP A 10 30.91 18.19 -8.39
CA TRP A 10 31.17 16.90 -9.04
C TRP A 10 30.50 15.69 -8.38
N VAL A 11 30.05 15.79 -7.13
CA VAL A 11 29.43 14.68 -6.41
C VAL A 11 28.00 15.00 -6.01
N LEU A 12 27.76 16.11 -5.29
CA LEU A 12 26.44 16.39 -4.72
C LEU A 12 25.39 16.69 -5.79
N PHE A 13 25.69 17.62 -6.70
CA PHE A 13 24.79 18.00 -7.79
C PHE A 13 24.53 16.84 -8.79
N PRO A 14 25.55 16.13 -9.29
CA PRO A 14 25.34 15.02 -10.21
C PRO A 14 24.51 13.88 -9.61
N ILE A 15 24.76 13.52 -8.34
CA ILE A 15 23.96 12.49 -7.66
C ILE A 15 22.48 12.92 -7.63
N MET A 16 22.19 14.16 -7.24
CA MET A 16 20.80 14.65 -7.17
C MET A 16 20.11 14.63 -8.55
N ILE A 17 20.78 15.09 -9.60
CA ILE A 17 20.23 15.08 -10.97
C ILE A 17 19.96 13.64 -11.44
N VAL A 18 20.91 12.72 -11.22
CA VAL A 18 20.74 11.31 -11.58
C VAL A 18 19.57 10.70 -10.82
N MET A 19 19.38 11.01 -9.54
CA MET A 19 18.22 10.53 -8.78
C MET A 19 16.90 11.00 -9.39
N VAL A 20 16.79 12.28 -9.75
CA VAL A 20 15.59 12.83 -10.35
C VAL A 20 15.30 12.14 -11.70
N LEU A 21 16.31 12.05 -12.57
CA LEU A 21 16.16 11.42 -13.88
C LEU A 21 15.80 9.94 -13.77
N VAL A 22 16.48 9.18 -12.91
CA VAL A 22 16.20 7.76 -12.72
C VAL A 22 14.82 7.55 -12.10
N GLY A 23 14.40 8.41 -11.16
CA GLY A 23 13.06 8.38 -10.59
C GLY A 23 11.97 8.59 -11.66
N VAL A 24 12.15 9.58 -12.55
CA VAL A 24 11.24 9.84 -13.67
C VAL A 24 11.22 8.68 -14.66
N VAL A 25 12.38 8.16 -15.07
CA VAL A 25 12.47 7.02 -16.00
C VAL A 25 11.82 5.77 -15.40
N ARG A 26 12.11 5.47 -14.13
CA ARG A 26 11.48 4.36 -13.41
C ARG A 26 9.97 4.50 -13.41
N HIS A 27 9.45 5.70 -13.14
CA HIS A 27 8.01 5.96 -13.12
C HIS A 27 7.36 5.59 -14.47
N TYR A 28 7.93 6.05 -15.59
CA TYR A 28 7.42 5.71 -16.91
C TYR A 28 7.57 4.22 -17.25
N ILE A 29 8.68 3.58 -16.89
CA ILE A 29 8.87 2.13 -17.05
C ILE A 29 7.80 1.36 -16.26
N GLN A 30 7.50 1.77 -15.03
CA GLN A 30 6.47 1.14 -14.21
C GLN A 30 5.07 1.32 -14.82
N GLN A 31 4.76 2.50 -15.35
CA GLN A 31 3.51 2.70 -16.09
C GLN A 31 3.42 1.75 -17.30
N MET A 32 4.49 1.59 -18.06
CA MET A 32 4.53 0.68 -19.22
C MET A 32 4.44 -0.80 -18.81
N LEU A 33 5.02 -1.17 -17.68
CA LEU A 33 4.99 -2.54 -17.14
C LEU A 33 3.66 -2.89 -16.49
N ASN A 34 2.85 -1.91 -16.13
CA ASN A 34 1.51 -2.12 -15.57
C ASN A 34 0.53 -2.51 -16.68
N SER A 35 0.52 -3.79 -17.03
CA SER A 35 -0.57 -4.36 -17.82
C SER A 35 -1.85 -4.45 -16.96
N PRO A 36 -3.03 -4.07 -17.49
CA PRO A 36 -4.28 -4.32 -16.79
C PRO A 36 -4.43 -5.83 -16.57
N PRO A 37 -4.79 -6.29 -15.36
CA PRO A 37 -4.91 -7.71 -15.09
C PRO A 37 -5.99 -8.31 -16.00
N LYS A 38 -5.73 -9.50 -16.55
CA LYS A 38 -6.73 -10.25 -17.33
C LYS A 38 -7.93 -10.53 -16.43
N THR A 39 -9.06 -9.84 -16.67
CA THR A 39 -10.26 -9.98 -15.86
C THR A 39 -10.96 -11.31 -16.14
N ASN A 40 -10.89 -12.24 -15.18
CA ASN A 40 -11.73 -13.42 -15.18
C ASN A 40 -13.09 -13.07 -14.55
N VAL A 41 -14.16 -13.07 -15.36
CA VAL A 41 -15.52 -12.70 -14.93
C VAL A 41 -16.00 -13.50 -13.71
N LYS A 42 -15.60 -14.77 -13.59
CA LYS A 42 -15.97 -15.61 -12.45
C LYS A 42 -15.23 -15.19 -11.17
N ALA A 43 -13.93 -14.90 -11.26
CA ALA A 43 -13.16 -14.40 -10.11
C ALA A 43 -13.61 -13.00 -9.66
N VAL A 44 -13.94 -12.13 -10.61
CA VAL A 44 -14.52 -10.81 -10.30
C VAL A 44 -15.88 -10.95 -9.62
N ARG A 45 -16.71 -11.89 -10.07
CA ARG A 45 -18.01 -12.19 -9.46
C ARG A 45 -17.86 -12.65 -8.01
N GLU A 46 -16.90 -13.53 -7.71
CA GLU A 46 -16.59 -14.00 -6.35
C GLU A 46 -16.26 -12.82 -5.43
N MET A 47 -15.32 -11.97 -5.84
CA MET A 47 -14.89 -10.81 -5.07
C MET A 47 -16.00 -9.77 -4.88
N GLN A 48 -16.76 -9.49 -5.94
CA GLN A 48 -17.88 -8.56 -5.88
C GLN A 48 -19.01 -9.06 -4.96
N ALA A 49 -19.22 -10.38 -4.88
CA ALA A 49 -20.19 -10.97 -3.96
C ALA A 49 -19.79 -10.74 -2.49
N LEU A 50 -18.51 -10.93 -2.14
CA LEU A 50 -17.98 -10.58 -0.81
C LEU A 50 -18.12 -9.08 -0.52
N GLN A 51 -17.71 -8.23 -1.47
CA GLN A 51 -17.83 -6.77 -1.30
C GLN A 51 -19.29 -6.32 -1.17
N ARG A 52 -20.23 -7.02 -1.78
CA ARG A 52 -21.65 -6.73 -1.65
C ARG A 52 -22.16 -7.10 -0.25
N ALA A 53 -21.74 -8.24 0.30
CA ALA A 53 -22.08 -8.62 1.67
C ALA A 53 -21.47 -7.65 2.70
N ALA A 54 -20.19 -7.29 2.53
CA ALA A 54 -19.53 -6.30 3.37
C ALA A 54 -20.27 -4.95 3.35
N ARG A 55 -20.69 -4.48 2.16
CA ARG A 55 -21.50 -3.25 2.02
C ARG A 55 -22.86 -3.36 2.71
N LEU A 56 -23.53 -4.52 2.61
CA LEU A 56 -24.78 -4.75 3.31
C LEU A 56 -24.58 -4.69 4.84
N ARG A 57 -23.44 -5.16 5.34
CA ARG A 57 -23.06 -5.10 6.75
C ARG A 57 -22.67 -3.72 7.25
N THR A 58 -22.11 -2.86 6.40
CA THR A 58 -21.75 -1.49 6.81
C THR A 58 -22.93 -0.52 6.64
N CYS A 59 -23.82 -0.79 5.69
CA CYS A 59 -24.90 0.13 5.30
C CYS A 59 -26.29 -0.43 5.62
N TYR A 60 -26.43 -1.35 6.60
CA TYR A 60 -27.71 -1.98 6.90
C TYR A 60 -28.79 -0.96 7.30
N GLY A 61 -28.42 0.11 8.02
CA GLY A 61 -29.40 1.08 8.53
C GLY A 61 -30.00 2.03 7.50
N GLN A 62 -29.45 2.07 6.29
CA GLN A 62 -29.94 2.94 5.21
C GLN A 62 -31.11 2.34 4.41
N ILE A 63 -31.43 1.07 4.62
CA ILE A 63 -32.45 0.35 3.87
C ILE A 63 -33.58 -0.10 4.79
N SER A 64 -34.78 -0.34 4.25
CA SER A 64 -35.89 -0.81 5.07
C SER A 64 -35.63 -2.23 5.61
N PRO A 65 -36.20 -2.60 6.79
CA PRO A 65 -36.06 -3.91 7.40
C PRO A 65 -36.46 -5.04 6.45
N ALA A 66 -37.59 -4.88 5.75
CA ALA A 66 -38.05 -5.85 4.77
C ALA A 66 -37.04 -6.05 3.62
N SER A 67 -36.42 -4.97 3.15
CA SER A 67 -35.40 -5.04 2.09
C SER A 67 -34.08 -5.63 2.59
N PHE A 68 -33.70 -5.34 3.84
CA PHE A 68 -32.52 -5.90 4.47
C PHE A 68 -32.67 -7.42 4.63
N GLU A 69 -33.79 -7.86 5.20
CA GLU A 69 -34.08 -9.28 5.41
C GLU A 69 -34.07 -10.08 4.10
N LEU A 70 -34.75 -9.59 3.06
CA LEU A 70 -34.75 -10.24 1.75
C LEU A 70 -33.35 -10.35 1.14
N ARG A 71 -32.51 -9.33 1.32
CA ARG A 71 -31.12 -9.35 0.82
C ARG A 71 -30.27 -10.29 1.65
N ARG A 72 -30.44 -10.29 2.97
CA ARG A 72 -29.73 -11.15 3.92
C ARG A 72 -30.00 -12.63 3.62
N THR A 73 -31.26 -13.02 3.45
CA THR A 73 -31.64 -14.40 3.13
C THR A 73 -31.09 -14.81 1.77
N LYS A 74 -31.32 -14.00 0.72
CA LYS A 74 -30.82 -14.27 -0.63
C LYS A 74 -29.29 -14.42 -0.70
N LEU A 75 -28.54 -13.57 0.01
CA LEU A 75 -27.08 -13.66 0.06
C LEU A 75 -26.62 -14.87 0.87
N SER A 76 -27.27 -15.17 2.00
CA SER A 76 -26.96 -16.35 2.82
C SER A 76 -27.23 -17.66 2.09
N GLU A 77 -28.33 -17.74 1.35
CA GLU A 77 -28.66 -18.88 0.47
C GLU A 77 -27.62 -19.02 -0.64
N ALA A 78 -27.30 -17.93 -1.35
CA ALA A 78 -26.32 -17.96 -2.43
C ALA A 78 -24.89 -18.32 -1.97
N PHE A 79 -24.51 -17.96 -0.74
CA PHE A 79 -23.24 -18.39 -0.12
C PHE A 79 -23.30 -19.85 0.35
N THR A 80 -24.47 -20.35 0.75
CA THR A 80 -24.67 -21.77 1.10
C THR A 80 -24.68 -22.67 -0.14
N GLU A 81 -25.26 -22.21 -1.25
CA GLU A 81 -25.27 -22.91 -2.54
C GLU A 81 -23.93 -22.83 -3.26
N GLY A 82 -23.04 -21.89 -2.88
CA GLY A 82 -21.78 -21.67 -3.58
C GLY A 82 -21.95 -21.09 -4.99
N LYS A 83 -23.10 -20.47 -5.30
CA LYS A 83 -23.46 -19.93 -6.63
C LYS A 83 -22.47 -18.89 -7.16
N TYR A 84 -21.78 -18.21 -6.25
CA TYR A 84 -20.79 -17.20 -6.59
C TYR A 84 -19.37 -17.76 -6.78
N LEU A 85 -19.09 -19.01 -6.38
CA LEU A 85 -17.77 -19.64 -6.52
C LEU A 85 -17.41 -19.88 -7.99
N LYS A 86 -16.15 -19.63 -8.34
CA LYS A 86 -15.52 -19.84 -9.65
C LYS A 86 -15.44 -21.33 -9.95
N ASN A 87 -15.27 -22.16 -8.92
CA ASN A 87 -15.34 -23.60 -9.02
C ASN A 87 -16.22 -24.18 -7.89
N PRO A 88 -17.50 -24.49 -8.16
CA PRO A 88 -18.39 -25.06 -7.14
C PRO A 88 -17.96 -26.46 -6.68
N ALA A 89 -17.22 -27.21 -7.51
CA ALA A 89 -16.69 -28.54 -7.17
C ALA A 89 -15.54 -28.49 -6.14
N SER A 90 -14.88 -27.35 -5.96
CA SER A 90 -13.84 -27.16 -4.94
C SER A 90 -14.38 -27.25 -3.51
N ARG A 91 -15.66 -26.91 -3.32
CA ARG A 91 -16.36 -27.00 -2.03
C ARG A 91 -16.66 -28.44 -1.65
N GLU A 92 -17.07 -29.25 -2.62
CA GLU A 92 -17.45 -30.65 -2.40
C GLU A 92 -16.23 -31.56 -2.16
N GLN A 93 -15.06 -31.17 -2.65
CA GLN A 93 -13.85 -32.00 -2.57
C GLN A 93 -12.95 -31.70 -1.37
N GLY A 94 -13.31 -30.74 -0.50
CA GLY A 94 -12.46 -30.33 0.63
C GLY A 94 -11.02 -30.02 0.20
N ALA A 95 -10.85 -29.61 -1.05
CA ALA A 95 -9.56 -29.59 -1.70
C ALA A 95 -8.73 -28.48 -1.06
N ALA A 96 -7.59 -28.87 -0.50
CA ALA A 96 -6.55 -27.95 -0.06
C ALA A 96 -6.35 -26.87 -1.13
N PRO A 97 -6.11 -25.60 -0.73
CA PRO A 97 -6.01 -24.48 -1.66
C PRO A 97 -5.13 -24.91 -2.83
N PRO A 98 -5.64 -24.93 -4.07
CA PRO A 98 -4.87 -25.40 -5.20
C PRO A 98 -3.59 -24.59 -5.21
N ASN A 99 -2.46 -25.29 -5.09
CA ASN A 99 -1.17 -24.63 -4.98
C ASN A 99 -1.06 -23.65 -6.14
N PRO A 100 -0.82 -22.36 -5.89
CA PRO A 100 -0.77 -21.35 -6.95
C PRO A 100 0.34 -21.62 -7.98
N MET A 101 1.26 -22.56 -7.70
CA MET A 101 2.25 -23.09 -8.65
C MET A 101 1.70 -24.13 -9.64
N THR A 102 0.54 -24.74 -9.35
CA THR A 102 -0.09 -25.77 -10.21
C THR A 102 -1.18 -25.22 -11.12
N ASP A 103 -1.68 -24.00 -10.84
CA ASP A 103 -2.62 -23.30 -11.69
C ASP A 103 -1.86 -22.31 -12.61
N PRO A 104 -1.87 -22.48 -13.94
CA PRO A 104 -1.19 -21.59 -14.87
C PRO A 104 -1.55 -20.10 -14.68
N GLN A 105 -2.78 -19.81 -14.23
CA GLN A 105 -3.22 -18.44 -13.93
C GLN A 105 -2.67 -17.92 -12.60
N GLY A 106 -2.49 -18.79 -11.60
CA GLY A 106 -1.87 -18.43 -10.32
C GLY A 106 -0.37 -18.16 -10.46
N MET A 107 0.30 -18.95 -11.30
CA MET A 107 1.72 -18.74 -11.64
C MET A 107 1.92 -17.47 -12.47
N GLU A 108 1.04 -17.15 -13.43
CA GLU A 108 1.09 -15.90 -14.21
C GLU A 108 0.89 -14.67 -13.30
N GLN A 109 -0.05 -14.73 -12.34
CA GLN A 109 -0.25 -13.65 -11.36
C GLN A 109 0.93 -13.51 -10.39
N MET A 110 1.50 -14.62 -9.94
CA MET A 110 2.70 -14.63 -9.10
C MET A 110 3.92 -14.06 -9.86
N MET A 111 4.08 -14.41 -11.12
CA MET A 111 5.13 -13.88 -12.00
C MET A 111 4.93 -12.39 -12.28
N ASP A 112 3.70 -11.93 -12.51
CA ASP A 112 3.40 -10.50 -12.65
C ASP A 112 3.70 -9.74 -11.36
N MET A 113 3.39 -10.31 -10.19
CA MET A 113 3.76 -9.73 -8.89
C MET A 113 5.29 -9.70 -8.71
N MET A 114 5.99 -10.79 -9.04
CA MET A 114 7.45 -10.87 -8.98
C MET A 114 8.10 -9.87 -9.94
N LYS A 115 7.61 -9.76 -11.17
CA LYS A 115 8.09 -8.83 -12.19
C LYS A 115 7.91 -7.38 -11.74
N LYS A 116 6.75 -7.06 -11.16
CA LYS A 116 6.48 -5.74 -10.58
C LYS A 116 7.40 -5.45 -9.40
N ASN A 117 7.62 -6.41 -8.51
CA ASN A 117 8.52 -6.25 -7.35
C ASN A 117 9.99 -6.11 -7.79
N MET A 118 10.42 -6.89 -8.79
CA MET A 118 11.77 -6.82 -9.36
C MET A 118 12.03 -5.50 -10.08
N ALA A 119 11.04 -4.97 -10.80
CA ALA A 119 11.10 -3.64 -11.40
C ALA A 119 11.23 -2.51 -10.36
N MET A 120 10.90 -2.77 -9.09
CA MET A 120 11.07 -1.82 -7.99
C MET A 120 12.45 -1.95 -7.33
N PHE A 121 12.94 -3.18 -7.16
CA PHE A 121 14.20 -3.45 -6.45
C PHE A 121 15.46 -3.21 -7.27
N ILE A 122 15.43 -3.56 -8.56
CA ILE A 122 16.60 -3.47 -9.46
C ILE A 122 17.15 -2.03 -9.49
N PRO A 123 16.34 -0.98 -9.76
CA PRO A 123 16.87 0.37 -9.87
C PRO A 123 17.55 0.84 -8.58
N GLN A 124 16.95 0.56 -7.42
CA GLN A 124 17.46 1.00 -6.13
C GLN A 124 18.81 0.34 -5.79
N THR A 125 18.93 -0.97 -6.02
CA THR A 125 20.16 -1.71 -5.77
C THR A 125 21.28 -1.33 -6.73
N LEU A 126 20.96 -1.10 -8.00
CA LEU A 126 21.93 -0.66 -9.00
C LEU A 126 22.50 0.72 -8.66
N ILE A 127 21.64 1.67 -8.28
CA ILE A 127 22.07 3.02 -7.88
C ILE A 127 22.93 2.96 -6.61
N MET A 128 22.53 2.16 -5.62
CA MET A 128 23.30 1.99 -4.38
C MET A 128 24.69 1.39 -4.65
N SER A 129 24.78 0.41 -5.57
CA SER A 129 26.05 -0.17 -6.01
C SER A 129 26.90 0.84 -6.77
N TRP A 130 26.30 1.58 -7.71
CA TRP A 130 26.96 2.62 -8.49
C TRP A 130 27.58 3.72 -7.61
N ILE A 131 26.84 4.22 -6.61
CA ILE A 131 27.36 5.22 -5.67
C ILE A 131 28.51 4.65 -4.84
N THR A 132 28.37 3.41 -4.37
CA THR A 132 29.41 2.76 -3.56
C THR A 132 30.69 2.51 -4.38
N PHE A 133 30.58 2.30 -5.71
CA PHE A 133 31.73 2.08 -6.57
C PHE A 133 32.44 3.39 -6.99
N PHE A 134 31.69 4.40 -7.42
CA PHE A 134 32.27 5.65 -7.95
C PHE A 134 32.54 6.73 -6.89
N PHE A 135 31.81 6.73 -5.78
CA PHE A 135 31.83 7.80 -4.79
C PHE A 135 32.15 7.31 -3.37
N SER A 136 32.98 6.28 -3.21
CA SER A 136 33.41 5.79 -1.89
C SER A 136 34.73 6.42 -1.43
N GLY A 137 35.00 6.38 -0.11
CA GLY A 137 36.31 6.75 0.45
C GLY A 137 36.47 8.21 0.86
N PHE A 138 35.44 9.05 0.73
CA PHE A 138 35.49 10.46 1.12
C PHE A 138 34.22 10.95 1.81
N VAL A 139 34.34 12.10 2.48
CA VAL A 139 33.24 12.80 3.15
C VAL A 139 32.53 13.72 2.18
N ALA A 140 31.22 13.57 2.03
CA ALA A 140 30.45 14.33 1.05
C ALA A 140 29.96 15.67 1.61
N LEU A 141 29.43 15.67 2.84
CA LEU A 141 28.86 16.88 3.46
C LEU A 141 28.81 16.79 4.98
N LYS A 142 28.59 17.93 5.61
CA LYS A 142 28.27 18.07 7.04
C LYS A 142 26.82 18.46 7.22
N LEU A 143 26.07 17.72 8.02
CA LEU A 143 24.69 18.05 8.35
C LEU A 143 24.61 19.14 9.43
N PRO A 144 23.65 20.08 9.34
CA PRO A 144 23.51 21.19 10.28
C PRO A 144 22.76 20.82 11.57
N PHE A 145 22.43 19.55 11.79
CA PHE A 145 21.72 19.06 12.96
C PHE A 145 22.47 17.90 13.65
N PRO A 146 22.36 17.77 14.98
CA PRO A 146 23.00 16.70 15.72
C PRO A 146 22.33 15.35 15.43
N LEU A 147 23.13 14.30 15.24
CA LEU A 147 22.68 12.95 14.93
C LEU A 147 23.10 11.96 16.02
N THR A 148 22.30 10.93 16.23
CA THR A 148 22.61 9.90 17.24
C THR A 148 23.67 8.92 16.73
N LEU A 149 24.52 8.42 17.63
CA LEU A 149 25.63 7.51 17.32
C LEU A 149 25.18 6.21 16.60
N ARG A 150 23.92 5.80 16.78
CA ARG A 150 23.34 4.62 16.12
C ARG A 150 23.32 4.76 14.59
N PHE A 151 23.22 5.99 14.06
CA PHE A 151 23.25 6.23 12.63
C PHE A 151 24.67 6.22 12.05
N LYS A 152 25.73 6.24 12.88
CA LYS A 152 27.12 6.34 12.42
C LYS A 152 27.51 5.24 11.43
N ALA A 153 27.19 3.99 11.76
CA ALA A 153 27.51 2.84 10.90
C ALA A 153 26.80 2.89 9.53
N MET A 154 25.63 3.52 9.46
CA MET A 154 24.89 3.72 8.22
C MET A 154 25.42 4.94 7.45
N LEU A 155 25.65 6.05 8.17
CA LEU A 155 25.97 7.35 7.58
C LEU A 155 27.42 7.45 7.06
N GLN A 156 28.34 6.71 7.69
CA GLN A 156 29.77 6.73 7.39
C GLN A 156 30.23 5.44 6.71
N ARG A 157 29.31 4.66 6.15
CA ARG A 157 29.67 3.47 5.38
C ARG A 157 30.55 3.89 4.20
N GLY A 158 31.74 3.32 4.09
CA GLY A 158 32.75 3.66 3.07
C GLY A 158 33.77 4.71 3.51
N ILE A 159 33.81 5.10 4.79
CA ILE A 159 34.83 5.98 5.36
C ILE A 159 35.59 5.19 6.44
N GLU A 160 36.91 5.10 6.33
CA GLU A 160 37.74 4.28 7.22
C GLU A 160 38.16 4.99 8.52
N THR A 161 37.56 6.12 8.87
CA THR A 161 37.94 6.92 10.05
C THR A 161 36.94 6.76 11.19
N ALA A 162 37.31 5.98 12.22
CA ALA A 162 36.43 5.64 13.35
C ALA A 162 36.13 6.80 14.31
N ASP A 163 37.00 7.82 14.39
CA ASP A 163 36.88 8.93 15.35
C ASP A 163 36.11 10.15 14.83
N MET A 164 35.50 10.05 13.64
CA MET A 164 34.79 11.17 13.04
C MET A 164 33.38 11.37 13.64
N ASP A 165 32.99 12.64 13.80
CA ASP A 165 31.68 13.04 14.29
C ASP A 165 30.55 12.61 13.33
N VAL A 166 29.38 12.28 13.88
CA VAL A 166 28.24 11.67 13.17
C VAL A 166 27.59 12.64 12.17
N SER A 167 27.79 13.95 12.36
CA SER A 167 27.33 14.97 11.41
C SER A 167 28.04 14.91 10.06
N TRP A 168 29.15 14.17 9.94
CA TRP A 168 29.86 13.96 8.69
C TRP A 168 29.33 12.73 7.97
N VAL A 169 28.96 12.93 6.71
CA VAL A 169 28.13 11.99 5.95
C VAL A 169 28.82 11.58 4.67
N SER A 170 28.75 10.29 4.33
CA SER A 170 29.26 9.75 3.07
C SER A 170 28.29 10.02 1.90
N SER A 171 28.78 9.82 0.68
CA SER A 171 27.98 9.93 -0.56
C SER A 171 26.75 9.00 -0.58
N LEU A 172 26.86 7.79 -0.02
CA LEU A 172 25.76 6.82 0.12
C LEU A 172 24.60 7.40 0.94
N SER A 173 24.95 8.16 1.95
CA SER A 173 24.01 8.71 2.91
C SER A 173 23.40 10.00 2.39
N TRP A 174 24.14 10.77 1.59
CA TRP A 174 23.57 11.81 0.74
C TRP A 174 22.52 11.24 -0.23
N TYR A 175 22.77 10.06 -0.80
CA TYR A 175 21.76 9.37 -1.60
C TYR A 175 20.50 9.03 -0.80
N PHE A 176 20.63 8.42 0.39
CA PHE A 176 19.47 8.13 1.22
C PHE A 176 18.69 9.40 1.58
N LEU A 177 19.38 10.51 1.87
CA LEU A 177 18.72 11.80 2.09
C LEU A 177 17.93 12.27 0.87
N ASN A 178 18.49 12.13 -0.34
CA ASN A 178 17.77 12.44 -1.57
C ASN A 178 16.59 11.48 -1.79
N LEU A 179 16.74 10.18 -1.54
CA LEU A 179 15.67 9.19 -1.66
C LEU A 179 14.44 9.56 -0.80
N PHE A 180 14.67 10.03 0.43
CA PHE A 180 13.58 10.43 1.32
C PHE A 180 13.06 11.85 1.05
N GLY A 181 13.94 12.78 0.68
CA GLY A 181 13.61 14.19 0.49
C GLY A 181 12.98 14.51 -0.87
N LEU A 182 13.32 13.77 -1.92
CA LEU A 182 12.84 14.02 -3.28
C LEU A 182 11.39 13.57 -3.49
N ARG A 183 10.77 12.83 -2.56
CA ARG A 183 9.36 12.41 -2.65
C ARG A 183 8.43 13.61 -2.92
N GLY A 184 8.61 14.71 -2.20
CA GLY A 184 7.79 15.91 -2.39
C GLY A 184 7.97 16.54 -3.77
N ILE A 185 9.19 16.50 -4.31
CA ILE A 185 9.51 16.98 -5.66
C ILE A 185 8.87 16.08 -6.71
N PHE A 186 8.94 14.75 -6.54
CA PHE A 186 8.27 13.81 -7.44
C PHE A 186 6.75 13.94 -7.41
N THR A 187 6.15 14.20 -6.25
CA THR A 187 4.72 14.51 -6.14
C THR A 187 4.35 15.77 -6.92
N LEU A 188 5.19 16.82 -6.89
CA LEU A 188 4.96 18.04 -7.65
C LEU A 188 5.13 17.84 -9.16
N ILE A 189 6.11 17.05 -9.59
CA ILE A 189 6.41 16.83 -11.01
C ILE A 189 5.46 15.82 -11.65
N LEU A 190 5.12 14.74 -10.94
CA LEU A 190 4.40 13.57 -11.49
C LEU A 190 2.94 13.48 -11.01
N GLY A 191 2.55 14.25 -9.98
CA GLY A 191 1.22 14.24 -9.36
C GLY A 191 1.15 13.38 -8.08
N GLU A 192 0.13 13.63 -7.25
CA GLU A 192 -0.03 13.06 -5.90
C GLU A 192 -0.19 11.53 -5.89
N GLU A 193 -0.87 10.94 -6.87
CA GLU A 193 -0.98 9.47 -7.00
C GLU A 193 0.30 8.79 -7.51
N ASN A 194 1.25 9.57 -8.05
CA ASN A 194 2.39 9.10 -8.82
C ASN A 194 3.74 9.38 -8.16
N GLY A 195 3.75 10.11 -7.03
CA GLY A 195 4.94 10.37 -6.24
C GLY A 195 5.67 9.09 -5.88
N GLU A 196 6.99 9.09 -6.04
CA GLU A 196 7.86 7.93 -5.90
C GLU A 196 7.54 7.09 -4.64
N ARG A 197 6.97 5.89 -4.83
CA ARG A 197 6.59 4.96 -3.76
C ARG A 197 7.79 4.25 -3.10
N SER A 198 9.03 4.61 -3.43
CA SER A 198 10.26 3.95 -2.94
C SER A 198 10.28 3.64 -1.45
N VAL A 199 9.74 4.53 -0.60
CA VAL A 199 9.68 4.30 0.85
C VAL A 199 8.58 3.32 1.26
N ASP A 200 7.43 3.42 0.61
CA ASP A 200 6.30 2.51 0.82
C ASP A 200 6.65 1.10 0.30
N ASP A 201 7.48 1.02 -0.76
CA ASP A 201 8.05 -0.20 -1.31
C ASP A 201 9.07 -0.85 -0.36
N ILE A 202 9.95 -0.06 0.28
CA ILE A 202 10.90 -0.58 1.30
C ILE A 202 10.15 -1.11 2.53
N LYS A 203 9.06 -0.44 2.95
CA LYS A 203 8.18 -0.93 4.01
C LYS A 203 7.44 -2.21 3.58
N ALA A 204 6.96 -2.26 2.35
CA ALA A 204 6.36 -3.46 1.79
C ALA A 204 7.37 -4.63 1.75
N MET A 205 8.64 -4.36 1.43
CA MET A 205 9.72 -5.34 1.44
C MET A 205 10.04 -5.85 2.86
N GLN A 206 10.06 -4.99 3.88
CA GLN A 206 10.19 -5.41 5.28
C GLN A 206 9.00 -6.23 5.75
N THR A 207 7.81 -5.99 5.19
CA THR A 207 6.62 -6.80 5.45
C THR A 207 6.68 -8.17 4.72
N PHE A 208 7.58 -8.33 3.74
CA PHE A 208 7.66 -9.50 2.85
C PHE A 208 8.78 -10.50 3.17
N SER A 209 9.52 -10.37 4.27
CA SER A 209 10.58 -11.31 4.65
C SER A 209 10.54 -11.63 6.16
N PRO A 210 10.70 -12.87 6.65
CA PRO A 210 10.48 -14.20 6.10
C PRO A 210 9.18 -14.83 6.68
N ALA A 211 8.04 -14.16 6.50
CA ALA A 211 6.71 -14.78 6.58
C ALA A 211 6.16 -15.15 5.18
N GLY A 212 6.95 -14.91 4.14
CA GLY A 212 6.69 -15.28 2.75
C GLY A 212 6.96 -16.75 2.47
N GLN A 213 6.27 -17.66 3.18
CA GLN A 213 6.05 -18.98 2.62
C GLN A 213 5.30 -18.79 1.28
N PRO A 214 5.72 -19.45 0.18
CA PRO A 214 5.00 -19.50 -1.09
C PRO A 214 3.75 -20.39 -0.97
N GLY A 215 2.90 -20.03 -0.04
CA GLY A 215 1.72 -20.73 0.45
C GLY A 215 0.91 -19.87 1.43
N ALA A 216 1.24 -18.57 1.59
CA ALA A 216 0.35 -17.60 2.22
C ALA A 216 -0.95 -17.61 1.42
N ALA A 217 -1.89 -18.35 1.99
CA ALA A 217 -3.07 -18.87 1.35
C ALA A 217 -3.74 -17.78 0.52
N GLN A 218 -4.02 -18.11 -0.75
CA GLN A 218 -5.26 -17.66 -1.34
C GLN A 218 -6.33 -18.12 -0.36
N GLN A 219 -6.72 -17.22 0.57
CA GLN A 219 -7.61 -17.51 1.67
C GLN A 219 -8.81 -18.19 1.04
N ASP A 220 -9.08 -19.43 1.47
CA ASP A 220 -10.11 -20.25 0.88
C ASP A 220 -11.42 -19.46 0.82
N LEU A 221 -11.80 -19.04 -0.40
CA LEU A 221 -12.93 -18.13 -0.59
C LEU A 221 -14.23 -18.78 -0.11
N SER A 222 -14.29 -20.11 -0.07
CA SER A 222 -15.42 -20.83 0.51
C SER A 222 -15.53 -20.54 2.02
N LYS A 223 -14.41 -20.57 2.74
CA LYS A 223 -14.37 -20.21 4.17
C LYS A 223 -14.67 -18.74 4.40
N MET A 224 -14.24 -17.86 3.49
CA MET A 224 -14.62 -16.44 3.54
C MET A 224 -16.12 -16.23 3.37
N PHE A 225 -16.76 -16.96 2.44
CA PHE A 225 -18.21 -16.89 2.27
C PHE A 225 -18.97 -17.42 3.49
N GLU A 226 -18.45 -18.46 4.14
CA GLU A 226 -19.01 -18.98 5.39
C GLU A 226 -18.86 -17.98 6.54
N GLY A 227 -17.67 -17.41 6.73
CA GLY A 227 -17.45 -16.37 7.73
C GLY A 227 -18.30 -15.12 7.49
N GLU A 228 -18.42 -14.66 6.24
CA GLU A 228 -19.27 -13.50 5.94
C GLU A 228 -20.76 -13.80 6.12
N LYS A 229 -21.21 -15.04 5.89
CA LYS A 229 -22.57 -15.49 6.20
C LYS A 229 -22.84 -15.41 7.70
N GLU A 230 -21.93 -15.94 8.54
CA GLU A 230 -22.06 -15.87 10.00
C GLU A 230 -22.14 -14.42 10.48
N LEU A 231 -21.27 -13.55 9.94
CA LEU A 231 -21.31 -12.13 10.23
C LEU A 231 -22.64 -11.49 9.82
N LEU A 232 -23.19 -11.83 8.65
CA LEU A 232 -24.50 -11.31 8.22
C LEU A 232 -25.66 -11.78 9.09
N GLN A 233 -25.57 -12.98 9.68
CA GLN A 233 -26.58 -13.52 10.59
C GLN A 233 -26.55 -12.83 11.96
N LEU A 234 -25.37 -12.40 12.41
CA LEU A 234 -25.20 -11.70 13.70
C LEU A 234 -25.74 -10.26 13.67
N ILE A 235 -25.93 -9.66 12.51
CA ILE A 235 -26.38 -8.26 12.40
C ILE A 235 -27.84 -8.13 12.83
N GLU A 236 -28.06 -7.32 13.85
CA GLU A 236 -29.38 -6.79 14.18
C GLU A 236 -29.66 -5.52 13.37
N HIS A 237 -30.76 -5.53 12.63
CA HIS A 237 -31.11 -4.42 11.76
C HIS A 237 -31.72 -3.25 12.55
N SER A 238 -30.99 -2.15 12.63
CA SER A 238 -31.51 -0.85 13.09
C SER A 238 -31.78 0.05 11.89
N TRP A 239 -33.01 0.58 11.75
CA TRP A 239 -33.35 1.47 10.64
C TRP A 239 -33.08 2.93 11.01
N ASP A 240 -32.09 3.55 10.37
CA ASP A 240 -31.67 4.93 10.65
C ASP A 240 -32.68 6.02 10.24
N MET A 241 -33.60 5.71 9.31
CA MET A 241 -34.65 6.65 8.89
C MET A 241 -35.88 6.60 9.78
N ARG A 242 -35.91 5.73 10.79
CA ARG A 242 -36.97 5.77 11.79
C ARG A 242 -36.82 7.06 12.61
N ASP A 243 -37.92 7.77 12.77
CA ASP A 243 -38.00 9.03 13.53
C ASP A 243 -37.06 10.14 13.00
N ILE A 244 -36.75 10.11 11.69
CA ILE A 244 -35.85 11.09 11.07
C ILE A 244 -36.48 12.48 11.06
N GLU A 245 -37.80 12.56 10.95
CA GLU A 245 -38.58 13.80 10.98
C GLU A 245 -38.41 14.48 12.34
N GLU A 246 -38.61 13.75 13.44
CA GLU A 246 -38.45 14.27 14.80
C GLU A 246 -37.00 14.67 15.10
N ARG A 247 -36.03 13.84 14.72
CA ARG A 247 -34.59 14.12 14.90
C ARG A 247 -34.17 15.36 14.13
N THR A 248 -34.70 15.55 12.92
CA THR A 248 -34.39 16.71 12.09
C THR A 248 -35.06 17.95 12.67
N LEU A 249 -36.34 17.89 13.00
CA LEU A 249 -37.07 18.99 13.64
C LEU A 249 -36.41 19.42 14.95
N HIS A 250 -36.00 18.48 15.81
CA HIS A 250 -35.30 18.78 17.04
C HIS A 250 -33.96 19.50 16.79
N LYS A 251 -33.17 19.06 15.81
CA LYS A 251 -31.93 19.76 15.43
C LYS A 251 -32.19 21.18 14.94
N TRP A 252 -33.20 21.38 14.09
CA TRP A 252 -33.57 22.70 13.59
C TRP A 252 -34.09 23.62 14.70
N VAL A 253 -34.94 23.11 15.59
CA VAL A 253 -35.46 23.86 16.75
C VAL A 253 -34.31 24.27 17.67
N LEU A 254 -33.40 23.35 18.03
CA LEU A 254 -32.20 23.66 18.82
C LEU A 254 -31.32 24.71 18.14
N GLN A 255 -31.14 24.64 16.83
CA GLN A 255 -30.35 25.62 16.08
C GLN A 255 -31.02 27.00 16.08
N SER A 256 -32.35 27.06 15.94
CA SER A 256 -33.10 28.32 16.02
C SER A 256 -33.10 28.93 17.42
N GLN A 257 -33.15 28.12 18.49
CA GLN A 257 -33.06 28.60 19.87
C GLN A 257 -31.64 29.03 20.25
N GLY A 258 -30.61 28.31 19.78
CA GLY A 258 -29.20 28.70 19.93
C GLY A 258 -28.82 29.98 19.16
N GLY A 259 -29.58 30.33 18.12
CA GLY A 259 -29.47 31.62 17.43
C GLY A 259 -30.13 32.78 18.18
N ARG A 260 -31.25 32.54 18.90
CA ARG A 260 -31.92 33.56 19.72
C ARG A 260 -31.16 33.93 20.99
N LEU A 261 -30.45 32.98 21.62
CA LEU A 261 -29.66 33.24 22.83
C LEU A 261 -28.38 34.07 22.60
N LYS A 262 -28.08 34.46 21.35
CA LYS A 262 -26.95 35.34 21.00
C LYS A 262 -27.37 36.77 20.62
N THR A 263 -28.65 37.12 20.78
CA THR A 263 -29.20 38.43 20.36
C THR A 263 -29.84 39.26 21.47
N GLU A 264 -29.59 38.94 22.74
CA GLU A 264 -29.90 39.83 23.88
C GLU A 264 -28.65 40.16 24.69
#